data_AF-A0AAX3RNE8-F1
#
_entry.id   AF-A0AAX3RNE8-F1
#
_cell.length_a   1.000
_cell.length_b   1.000
_cell.length_c   1.000
_cell.angle_alpha   90.00
_cell.angle_beta   90.00
_cell.angle_gamma   90.00
#
_symmetry.space_group_name_H-M   'P 1'
#
loop_
_entity.id
_entity.type
_entity.pdbx_description
1 polymer ?
#
loop_
_entity_poly.entity_id
_entity_poly.type
_entity_poly.pdbx_seq_one_letter_code
_entity_poly.pdbx_strand_id
1 'polypeptide(L)'
;MVNVNLLNPALLERELESVGHLDLFDEIVEQMREVAPYEKDESFIVQVTAEVNGFYQKVYAMFSIVEEDELEEQHEKDVHFEVIGYSKPVAQ
;
A
#
# COMPACT_ATOMS: atom_id res chain seq x y z
N MET A 1 -7.02 11.66 -14.28
CA MET A 1 -6.33 10.96 -13.18
C MET A 1 -7.43 10.37 -12.33
N VAL A 2 -7.47 9.05 -12.18
CA VAL A 2 -8.48 8.38 -11.34
C VAL A 2 -8.21 8.78 -9.90
N ASN A 3 -9.24 9.22 -9.16
CA ASN A 3 -9.08 9.46 -7.74
C ASN A 3 -8.95 8.12 -7.02
N VAL A 4 -8.05 7.99 -6.06
CA VAL A 4 -7.89 6.73 -5.32
C VAL A 4 -7.93 7.01 -3.82
N ASN A 5 -8.89 6.38 -3.14
CA ASN A 5 -9.09 6.54 -1.71
C ASN A 5 -8.64 5.31 -0.94
N LEU A 6 -7.82 5.53 0.09
CA LEU A 6 -7.54 4.52 1.09
C LEU A 6 -8.62 4.59 2.17
N LEU A 7 -9.42 3.53 2.31
CA LEU A 7 -10.58 3.51 3.20
C LEU A 7 -10.24 3.30 4.67
N ASN A 8 -9.10 2.67 4.97
CA ASN A 8 -8.67 2.33 6.33
C ASN A 8 -7.22 2.79 6.64
N PRO A 9 -6.91 4.09 6.48
CA PRO A 9 -5.54 4.61 6.66
C PRO A 9 -5.02 4.37 8.08
N ALA A 10 -5.88 4.41 9.09
CA ALA A 10 -5.53 4.17 10.48
C ALA A 10 -4.96 2.76 10.74
N LEU A 11 -5.33 1.77 9.90
CA LEU A 11 -4.76 0.43 10.02
C LEU A 11 -3.31 0.42 9.50
N LEU A 12 -3.06 1.00 8.32
CA LEU A 12 -1.72 1.14 7.77
C LEU A 12 -0.79 1.91 8.73
N GLU A 13 -1.28 3.03 9.26
CA GLU A 13 -0.57 3.85 10.24
C GLU A 13 -0.14 3.02 11.45
N ARG A 14 -1.09 2.30 12.07
CA ARG A 14 -0.82 1.44 13.23
C ARG A 14 0.19 0.34 12.94
N GLU A 15 0.10 -0.34 11.80
CA GLU A 15 1.04 -1.42 11.45
C GLU A 15 2.45 -0.86 11.22
N LEU A 16 2.58 0.29 10.55
CA LEU A 16 3.85 0.98 10.36
C LEU A 16 4.44 1.49 11.68
N GLU A 17 3.63 2.06 12.57
CA GLU A 17 4.07 2.44 13.91
C GLU A 17 4.60 1.24 14.70
N SER A 18 3.92 0.09 14.61
CA SER A 18 4.30 -1.12 15.35
C SER A 18 5.69 -1.65 14.98
N VAL A 19 6.17 -1.32 13.77
CA VAL A 19 7.49 -1.70 13.27
C VAL A 19 8.50 -0.55 13.28
N GLY A 20 8.11 0.64 13.72
CA GLY A 20 8.96 1.83 13.77
C GLY A 20 9.22 2.48 12.40
N HIS A 21 8.29 2.34 11.45
CA HIS A 21 8.42 2.85 10.07
C HIS A 21 7.24 3.74 9.63
N LEU A 22 6.68 4.52 10.56
CA LEU A 22 5.59 5.46 10.25
C LEU A 22 5.98 6.47 9.16
N ASP A 23 7.27 6.77 9.02
CA ASP A 23 7.83 7.61 7.97
C ASP A 23 7.54 7.11 6.54
N LEU A 24 7.23 5.82 6.36
CA LEU A 24 6.91 5.24 5.06
C LEU A 24 5.45 5.45 4.63
N PHE A 25 4.59 5.97 5.50
CA PHE A 25 3.16 6.07 5.23
C PHE A 25 2.86 6.86 3.95
N ASP A 26 3.44 8.05 3.81
CA ASP A 26 3.20 8.93 2.66
C ASP A 26 3.71 8.30 1.36
N GLU A 27 4.89 7.69 1.37
CA GLU A 27 5.47 7.02 0.19
C GLU A 27 4.61 5.83 -0.26
N ILE A 28 4.14 5.00 0.69
CA ILE A 28 3.27 3.87 0.39
C ILE A 28 1.94 4.34 -0.20
N VAL A 29 1.33 5.38 0.37
CA VAL A 29 0.07 5.95 -0.12
C VAL A 29 0.24 6.59 -1.49
N GLU A 30 1.35 7.28 -1.74
CA GLU A 30 1.65 7.86 -3.05
C GLU A 30 1.78 6.76 -4.11
N GLN A 31 2.61 5.74 -3.87
CA GLN A 31 2.75 4.62 -4.81
C GLN A 31 1.44 3.84 -5.00
N MET A 32 0.65 3.67 -3.95
CA MET A 32 -0.67 3.05 -4.06
C MET A 32 -1.57 3.81 -5.03
N ARG A 33 -1.59 5.15 -4.95
CA ARG A 33 -2.38 6.02 -5.85
C ARG A 33 -1.88 5.97 -7.29
N GLU A 34 -0.59 5.71 -7.50
CA GLU A 34 -0.03 5.52 -8.84
C GLU A 34 -0.37 4.15 -9.44
N VAL A 35 -0.40 3.10 -8.63
CA VAL A 35 -0.60 1.71 -9.08
C VAL A 35 -2.08 1.36 -9.24
N ALA A 36 -2.92 1.68 -8.25
CA ALA A 36 -4.32 1.27 -8.19
C ALA A 36 -5.14 1.58 -9.47
N PRO A 37 -4.96 2.73 -10.17
CA PRO A 37 -5.71 3.02 -11.39
C PRO A 37 -5.51 1.99 -12.50
N TYR A 38 -4.31 1.45 -12.64
CA TYR A 38 -3.93 0.53 -13.73
C TYR A 38 -4.12 -0.94 -13.36
N GLU A 39 -4.32 -1.21 -12.08
CA GLU A 39 -4.54 -2.56 -11.58
C GLU A 39 -5.90 -3.10 -12.03
N LYS A 40 -5.90 -4.37 -12.44
CA LYS A 40 -7.06 -5.12 -12.93
C LYS A 40 -7.40 -6.31 -12.04
N ASP A 41 -6.47 -6.75 -11.21
CA ASP A 41 -6.71 -7.78 -10.23
C ASP A 41 -7.43 -7.18 -9.00
N GLU A 42 -8.16 -8.00 -8.25
CA GLU A 42 -8.86 -7.59 -7.02
C GLU A 42 -7.90 -7.10 -5.91
N SER A 43 -6.60 -7.30 -6.07
CA SER A 43 -5.58 -6.92 -5.10
C SER A 43 -4.24 -6.62 -5.76
N PHE A 44 -3.42 -5.80 -5.11
CA PHE A 44 -2.08 -5.44 -5.56
C PHE A 44 -1.14 -5.18 -4.38
N ILE A 45 0.15 -5.11 -4.70
CA ILE A 45 1.21 -4.89 -3.72
C ILE A 45 2.02 -3.66 -4.12
N VAL A 46 2.23 -2.77 -3.15
CA VAL A 46 3.21 -1.68 -3.22
C VAL A 46 4.47 -2.11 -2.48
N GLN A 47 5.64 -1.72 -3.01
CA GLN A 47 6.94 -2.08 -2.45
C GLN A 47 7.81 -0.86 -2.26
N VAL A 48 8.20 -0.58 -1.01
CA VAL A 48 9.17 0.46 -0.67
C VAL A 48 10.42 -0.19 -0.08
N THR A 49 11.57 0.50 -0.20
CA THR A 49 12.82 0.04 0.42
C THR A 49 13.11 0.91 1.63
N ALA A 50 13.20 0.31 2.81
CA ALA A 50 13.46 1.00 4.05
C ALA A 50 14.66 0.39 4.77
N GLU A 51 15.40 1.21 5.52
CA GLU A 51 16.43 0.71 6.42
C GLU A 51 15.77 0.23 7.72
N VAL A 52 15.75 -1.09 7.94
CA VAL A 52 15.18 -1.71 9.13
C VAL A 52 16.30 -2.39 9.90
N ASN A 53 16.57 -1.94 11.13
CA ASN A 53 17.65 -2.45 11.99
C ASN A 53 19.06 -2.41 11.35
N GLY A 54 19.37 -1.38 10.56
CA GLY A 54 20.67 -1.24 9.89
C GLY A 54 20.81 -2.02 8.58
N PHE A 55 19.73 -2.64 8.11
CA PHE A 55 19.70 -3.37 6.85
C PHE A 55 18.61 -2.81 5.94
N TYR A 56 18.94 -2.57 4.67
CA TYR A 56 17.93 -2.28 3.66
C TYR A 56 17.05 -3.51 3.43
N GLN A 57 15.76 -3.36 3.67
CA GLN A 57 14.76 -4.39 3.50
C GLN A 57 13.63 -3.87 2.62
N LYS A 58 13.02 -4.78 1.84
CA LYS A 58 11.79 -4.48 1.12
C LYS A 58 10.61 -4.59 2.07
N VAL A 59 9.83 -3.53 2.14
CA VAL A 59 8.55 -3.46 2.84
C VAL A 59 7.45 -3.60 1.80
N TYR A 60 6.55 -4.55 2.00
CA TYR A 60 5.44 -4.85 1.09
C TYR A 60 4.14 -4.44 1.79
N ALA A 61 3.33 -3.61 1.14
CA ALA A 61 1.97 -3.30 1.60
C ALA A 61 0.97 -3.87 0.58
N MET A 62 0.07 -4.73 1.04
CA MET A 62 -0.97 -5.32 0.22
C MET A 62 -2.26 -4.53 0.34
N PHE A 63 -2.89 -4.28 -0.81
CA PHE A 63 -4.16 -3.59 -0.91
C PHE A 63 -5.16 -4.43 -1.69
N SER A 64 -6.42 -4.37 -1.31
CA SER A 64 -7.55 -4.89 -2.09
C SER A 64 -8.30 -3.72 -2.74
N ILE A 65 -8.79 -3.93 -3.95
CA ILE A 65 -9.67 -2.98 -4.64
C ILE A 65 -11.10 -3.31 -4.25
N VAL A 66 -11.85 -2.31 -3.81
CA VAL A 66 -13.28 -2.47 -3.58
C VAL A 66 -13.99 -2.42 -4.92
N GLU A 67 -14.57 -3.54 -5.34
CA GLU A 67 -15.42 -3.57 -6.52
C GLU A 67 -16.68 -2.72 -6.25
N GLU A 68 -16.81 -1.62 -6.99
CA GLU A 68 -18.09 -0.92 -7.12
C GLU A 68 -18.83 -1.43 -8.36
N ASP A 69 -20.17 -1.47 -8.29
CA ASP A 69 -21.03 -1.91 -9.39
C ASP A 69 -20.63 -1.23 -10.71
N GLU A 70 -20.41 -2.03 -11.77
CA GLU A 70 -19.87 -1.64 -13.09
C GLU A 70 -20.71 -0.60 -13.89
N LEU A 71 -21.77 -0.05 -13.29
CA LEU A 71 -22.77 0.76 -13.98
C LEU A 71 -22.44 2.26 -14.06
N GLU A 72 -21.46 2.74 -13.32
CA GLU A 72 -21.04 4.14 -13.36
C GLU A 72 -19.60 4.29 -13.89
N GLU A 73 -19.36 5.35 -14.66
CA GLU A 73 -18.01 5.76 -15.06
C GLU A 73 -17.20 6.08 -13.79
N GLN A 74 -16.52 5.08 -13.24
CA GLN A 74 -15.76 5.20 -12.01
C GLN A 74 -14.59 6.16 -12.21
N HIS A 75 -14.77 7.39 -11.78
CA HIS A 75 -13.72 8.39 -11.64
C HIS A 75 -12.94 8.23 -10.32
N GLU A 76 -13.35 7.28 -9.49
CA GLU A 76 -12.87 7.01 -8.14
C GLU A 76 -12.64 5.50 -7.97
N LYS A 77 -11.55 5.12 -7.31
CA LYS A 77 -11.23 3.75 -6.92
C LYS A 77 -11.00 3.72 -5.41
N ASP A 78 -11.79 2.92 -4.73
CA ASP A 78 -11.63 2.71 -3.31
C ASP A 78 -10.76 1.46 -3.05
N VAL A 79 -9.83 1.59 -2.11
CA VAL A 79 -8.93 0.49 -1.73
C VAL A 79 -8.87 0.30 -0.22
N HIS A 80 -8.70 -0.94 0.20
CA HIS A 80 -8.40 -1.32 1.57
C HIS A 80 -6.95 -1.75 1.70
N PHE A 81 -6.26 -1.25 2.72
CA PHE A 81 -5.04 -1.85 3.21
C PHE A 81 -5.36 -3.16 3.94
N GLU A 82 -4.60 -4.22 3.62
CA GLU A 82 -4.80 -5.55 4.18
C GLU A 82 -3.70 -5.91 5.18
N VAL A 83 -2.44 -5.84 4.75
CA VAL A 83 -1.30 -6.33 5.54
C VAL A 83 0.02 -5.71 5.08
N ILE A 84 0.97 -5.63 6.01
CA ILE A 84 2.36 -5.28 5.75
C ILE A 84 3.28 -6.48 5.98
N GLY A 85 4.29 -6.63 5.13
CA GLY A 85 5.29 -7.69 5.22
C GLY A 85 6.70 -7.19 4.93
N TYR A 86 7.70 -7.97 5.35
CA TYR A 86 9.12 -7.63 5.19
C TYR A 86 9.87 -8.78 4.55
N SER A 87 10.75 -8.47 3.59
CA SER A 87 11.73 -9.45 3.13
C SER A 87 12.78 -9.67 4.20
N LYS A 88 13.32 -10.90 4.30
CA LYS A 88 14.51 -11.15 5.12
C LYS A 88 15.63 -10.17 4.73
N PRO A 89 16.45 -9.70 5.69
CA PRO A 89 17.65 -8.94 5.38
C PRO A 89 18.49 -9.69 4.35
N VAL A 90 18.85 -9.03 3.26
CA VAL A 90 19.84 -9.59 2.34
C VAL A 90 21.20 -9.33 3.00
N ALA A 91 21.89 -10.40 3.42
CA ALA A 91 23.27 -10.28 3.89
C ALA A 91 24.12 -9.72 2.74
N GLN A 92 24.87 -8.65 3.01
CA GLN A 92 25.91 -8.15 2.11
C GLN A 92 27.09 -9.12 2.06
#